data_AF-A0A6G3MMM5-F1
#
_entry.id   AF-A0A6G3MMM5-F1
#
_cell.length_a   1.000
_cell.length_b   1.000
_cell.length_c   1.000
_cell.angle_alpha   90.00
_cell.angle_beta   90.00
_cell.angle_gamma   90.00
#
_symmetry.space_group_name_H-M   'P 1'
#
loop_
_entity.id
_entity.type
_entity.pdbx_description
1 polymer ?
#
loop_
_entity_poly.entity_id
_entity_poly.type
_entity_poly.pdbx_seq_one_letter_code
_entity_poly.pdbx_strand_id
1 'polypeptide(L)'
;FYSFTLRYSSISKINKNKKLFNQGKKCILVITERYYFYTRPKFKNVRYLVFYQIPFNPQFYPELISITSSDCDQNSTKPLSISLFSKYDLLRLTNTIGANKSKMIVNNKLKTKFIFRPSTL
;
A
#
# COMPACT_ATOMS: atom_id res chain seq x y z
N PHE A 1 10.64 -5.69 -16.76
CA PHE A 1 9.23 -5.57 -16.38
C PHE A 1 9.04 -5.17 -14.92
N TYR A 2 9.51 -5.97 -13.94
CA TYR A 2 9.45 -5.61 -12.52
C TYR A 2 10.83 -5.23 -11.94
N SER A 3 10.82 -4.58 -10.77
CA SER A 3 11.98 -4.30 -9.92
C SER A 3 11.63 -4.57 -8.46
N PHE A 4 12.59 -5.09 -7.68
CA PHE A 4 12.43 -5.37 -6.25
C PHE A 4 13.35 -4.49 -5.42
N THR A 5 12.84 -3.92 -4.34
CA THR A 5 13.63 -3.14 -3.37
C THR A 5 13.41 -3.67 -1.97
N LEU A 6 14.46 -4.29 -1.43
CA LEU A 6 14.53 -4.78 -0.06
C LEU A 6 15.34 -3.82 0.83
N ARG A 7 15.18 -3.94 2.14
CA ARG A 7 16.04 -3.27 3.12
C ARG A 7 17.52 -3.60 2.93
N TYR A 8 17.83 -4.85 2.56
CA TYR A 8 19.19 -5.36 2.37
C TYR A 8 19.76 -5.08 0.97
N SER A 9 19.00 -4.44 0.08
CA SER A 9 19.55 -4.01 -1.21
C SER A 9 20.49 -2.83 -1.02
N SER A 10 21.54 -2.75 -1.83
CA SER A 10 22.41 -1.57 -1.84
C SER A 10 21.63 -0.31 -2.15
N ILE A 11 22.02 0.81 -1.52
CA ILE A 11 21.36 2.10 -1.69
C ILE A 11 21.35 2.52 -3.16
N SER A 12 22.45 2.28 -3.88
CA SER A 12 22.56 2.52 -5.32
C SER A 12 21.52 1.74 -6.13
N LYS A 13 21.28 0.47 -5.80
CA LYS A 13 20.28 -0.37 -6.46
C LYS A 13 18.86 0.10 -6.15
N ILE A 14 18.59 0.50 -4.91
CA ILE A 14 17.31 1.06 -4.48
C ILE A 14 17.00 2.36 -5.24
N ASN A 15 17.95 3.30 -5.26
CA ASN A 15 17.78 4.58 -5.94
C ASN A 15 17.62 4.40 -7.46
N LYS A 16 18.39 3.48 -8.06
CA LYS A 16 18.23 3.12 -9.47
C LYS A 16 16.84 2.56 -9.77
N ASN A 17 16.36 1.61 -8.97
CA ASN A 17 15.04 1.02 -9.14
C ASN A 17 13.92 2.05 -8.98
N LYS A 18 14.00 2.90 -7.95
CA LYS A 18 13.06 4.02 -7.76
C LYS A 18 13.06 4.98 -8.94
N LYS A 19 14.24 5.38 -9.43
CA LYS A 19 14.37 6.27 -10.59
C LYS A 19 13.73 5.66 -11.83
N LEU A 20 13.99 4.37 -12.09
CA LEU A 20 13.40 3.66 -13.23
C LEU A 20 11.88 3.52 -13.13
N PHE A 21 11.36 3.31 -11.92
CA PHE A 21 9.92 3.25 -11.67
C PHE A 21 9.25 4.62 -11.89
N ASN A 22 9.81 5.69 -11.30
CA ASN A 22 9.28 7.05 -11.47
C ASN A 22 9.32 7.53 -12.94
N GLN A 23 10.30 7.07 -13.71
CA GLN A 23 10.40 7.32 -15.16
C GLN A 23 9.42 6.47 -16.00
N GLY A 24 8.67 5.54 -15.40
CA GLY A 24 7.78 4.63 -16.13
C GLY A 24 8.49 3.49 -16.87
N LYS A 25 9.82 3.37 -16.78
CA LYS A 25 10.60 2.28 -17.40
C LYS A 25 10.37 0.93 -16.73
N LYS A 26 9.92 0.93 -15.48
CA LYS A 26 9.50 -0.26 -14.73
C LYS A 26 8.05 -0.09 -14.35
N CYS A 27 7.20 -1.03 -14.79
CA CYS A 27 5.77 -0.98 -14.54
C CYS A 27 5.41 -1.39 -13.11
N ILE A 28 6.22 -2.26 -12.50
CA ILE A 28 5.95 -2.85 -11.19
C ILE A 28 7.16 -2.66 -10.29
N LEU A 29 6.92 -2.09 -9.10
CA LEU A 29 7.88 -1.98 -8.02
C LEU A 29 7.36 -2.75 -6.81
N VAL A 30 8.08 -3.79 -6.41
CA VAL A 30 7.73 -4.57 -5.21
C VAL A 30 8.59 -4.08 -4.04
N ILE A 31 7.92 -3.73 -2.95
CA ILE A 31 8.53 -3.24 -1.72
C ILE A 31 8.10 -4.11 -0.54
N THR A 32 8.88 -4.09 0.54
CA THR A 32 8.52 -4.75 1.79
C THR A 32 8.15 -3.72 2.85
N GLU A 33 7.28 -4.11 3.78
CA GLU A 33 6.91 -3.27 4.93
C GLU A 33 8.14 -2.86 5.74
N ARG A 34 9.09 -3.78 5.98
CA ARG A 34 10.35 -3.46 6.67
C ARG A 34 11.14 -2.38 5.96
N TYR A 35 11.22 -2.41 4.63
CA TYR A 35 11.89 -1.35 3.88
C TYR A 35 11.17 -0.01 4.04
N TYR A 36 9.84 -0.01 3.97
CA TYR A 36 9.01 1.18 4.17
C TYR A 36 9.15 1.76 5.57
N PHE A 37 9.23 0.90 6.60
CA PHE A 37 9.40 1.27 8.00
C PHE A 37 10.64 2.14 8.23
N TYR A 38 11.79 1.75 7.68
CA TYR A 38 13.06 2.44 7.95
C TYR A 38 13.31 3.67 7.07
N THR A 39 12.77 3.69 5.86
CA THR A 39 13.19 4.69 4.84
C THR A 39 12.12 5.69 4.45
N ARG A 40 10.85 5.45 4.82
CA ARG A 40 9.69 6.30 4.46
C ARG A 40 9.76 6.85 3.03
N PRO A 41 9.90 5.98 2.02
CA PRO A 41 10.10 6.41 0.65
C PRO A 41 8.84 7.06 0.08
N LYS A 42 9.00 8.20 -0.59
CA LYS A 42 7.93 8.78 -1.42
C LYS A 42 7.87 8.08 -2.77
N PHE A 43 6.66 7.80 -3.26
CA PHE A 43 6.41 7.12 -4.53
C PHE A 43 5.55 7.99 -5.44
N LYS A 44 6.11 8.39 -6.58
CA LYS A 44 5.40 9.22 -7.56
C LYS A 44 4.74 8.35 -8.63
N ASN A 45 3.67 8.85 -9.23
CA ASN A 45 2.99 8.26 -10.40
C ASN A 45 2.48 6.83 -10.18
N VAL A 46 2.02 6.50 -8.97
CA VAL A 46 1.45 5.18 -8.66
C VAL A 46 -0.03 5.16 -9.06
N ARG A 47 -0.38 4.31 -10.02
CA ARG A 47 -1.79 4.10 -10.43
C ARG A 47 -2.49 2.99 -9.65
N TYR A 48 -1.73 1.96 -9.29
CA TYR A 48 -2.23 0.78 -8.58
C TYR A 48 -1.35 0.50 -7.37
N LEU A 49 -1.97 0.44 -6.20
CA LEU A 49 -1.33 0.05 -4.95
C LEU A 49 -1.91 -1.29 -4.52
N VAL A 50 -1.09 -2.34 -4.55
CA VAL A 50 -1.53 -3.69 -4.18
C VAL A 50 -0.85 -4.11 -2.89
N PHE A 51 -1.65 -4.36 -1.86
CA PHE A 51 -1.22 -4.97 -0.62
C PHE A 51 -1.36 -6.49 -0.75
N TYR A 52 -0.22 -7.20 -0.75
CA TYR A 52 -0.21 -8.67 -0.71
C TYR A 52 -0.81 -9.24 0.56
N GLN A 53 -0.69 -8.48 1.64
CA GLN A 53 -1.26 -8.77 2.94
C GLN A 53 -1.53 -7.43 3.62
N ILE A 54 -2.48 -7.42 4.56
CA ILE A 54 -2.74 -6.24 5.39
C ILE A 54 -1.46 -5.89 6.17
N PRO A 55 -1.03 -4.61 6.14
CA PRO A 55 0.15 -4.16 6.88
C PRO A 55 0.07 -4.55 8.35
N PHE A 56 1.21 -4.90 8.94
CA PHE A 56 1.26 -5.22 10.37
C PHE A 56 0.99 -3.98 11.21
N ASN A 57 1.58 -2.84 10.86
CA ASN A 57 1.24 -1.57 11.48
C ASN A 57 0.01 -0.93 10.81
N PRO A 58 -1.09 -0.70 11.55
CA PRO A 58 -2.31 -0.15 10.96
C PRO A 58 -2.16 1.26 10.40
N GLN A 59 -1.19 2.05 10.88
CA GLN A 59 -0.94 3.40 10.38
C GLN A 59 -0.42 3.42 8.93
N PHE A 60 0.25 2.35 8.48
CA PHE A 60 0.84 2.31 7.14
C PHE A 60 -0.19 2.22 6.02
N TYR A 61 -1.35 1.64 6.32
CA TYR A 61 -2.41 1.52 5.34
C TYR A 61 -2.90 2.89 4.83
N PRO A 62 -3.38 3.82 5.69
CA PRO A 62 -3.74 5.16 5.24
C PRO A 62 -2.56 5.99 4.77
N GLU A 63 -1.39 5.84 5.37
CA GLU A 63 -0.20 6.60 5.00
C GLU A 63 0.19 6.33 3.54
N LEU A 64 0.24 5.05 3.14
CA LEU A 64 0.55 4.65 1.77
C LEU A 64 -0.53 5.09 0.77
N ILE A 65 -1.81 4.98 1.15
CA ILE A 65 -2.91 5.48 0.31
C ILE A 65 -2.81 7.00 0.15
N SER A 66 -2.48 7.73 1.21
CA SER A 66 -2.32 9.18 1.18
C SER A 66 -1.15 9.60 0.28
N ILE A 67 0.03 8.99 0.45
CA ILE A 67 1.23 9.28 -0.37
C ILE A 67 0.95 9.06 -1.85
N THR A 68 0.29 7.94 -2.19
CA THR A 68 -0.03 7.63 -3.58
C THR A 68 -1.07 8.59 -4.15
N SER A 69 -2.00 9.08 -3.33
CA SER A 69 -3.05 10.02 -3.76
C SER A 69 -2.55 11.46 -3.86
N SER A 70 -1.58 11.88 -3.04
CA SER A 70 -1.04 13.24 -3.05
C SER A 70 -0.13 13.52 -4.25
N ASP A 71 0.49 12.48 -4.80
CA ASP A 71 1.39 12.58 -5.97
C ASP A 71 0.62 12.51 -7.32
N CYS A 72 -0.71 12.39 -7.29
CA CYS A 72 -1.56 12.40 -8.48
C CYS A 72 -2.02 13.82 -8.82
N ASP A 73 -1.83 14.25 -10.07
CA ASP A 73 -2.38 15.52 -10.57
C ASP A 73 -3.90 15.56 -10.35
N GLN A 74 -4.44 16.74 -10.03
CA GLN A 74 -5.87 16.92 -9.68
C GLN A 74 -6.85 16.43 -10.76
N ASN A 75 -6.38 16.31 -12.01
CA ASN A 75 -7.15 15.83 -13.16
C ASN A 75 -6.99 14.32 -13.42
N SER A 76 -6.14 13.62 -12.65
CA SER A 76 -5.87 12.20 -12.84
C SER A 76 -6.78 11.32 -11.96
N THR A 77 -7.08 10.12 -12.44
CA THR A 77 -7.89 9.15 -11.70
C THR A 77 -7.19 8.78 -10.39
N LYS A 78 -7.93 8.80 -9.28
CA LYS A 78 -7.40 8.40 -7.95
C LYS A 78 -6.78 7.00 -8.03
N PRO A 79 -5.64 6.77 -7.34
CA PRO A 79 -4.97 5.48 -7.38
C PRO A 79 -5.89 4.38 -6.83
N LEU A 80 -5.95 3.24 -7.53
CA LEU A 80 -6.71 2.10 -7.09
C LEU A 80 -5.91 1.33 -6.03
N SER A 81 -6.46 1.20 -4.83
CA SER A 81 -5.89 0.36 -3.77
C SER A 81 -6.61 -0.99 -3.73
N ILE A 82 -5.84 -2.07 -3.79
CA ILE A 82 -6.32 -3.45 -3.74
C ILE A 82 -5.60 -4.14 -2.59
N SER A 83 -6.35 -4.78 -1.71
CA SER A 83 -5.81 -5.48 -0.55
C SER A 83 -6.21 -6.94 -0.58
N LEU A 84 -5.21 -7.81 -0.65
CA LEU A 84 -5.39 -9.25 -0.56
C LEU A 84 -5.34 -9.65 0.92
N PHE A 85 -6.29 -10.48 1.35
CA PHE A 85 -6.35 -10.99 2.71
C PHE A 85 -6.99 -12.38 2.72
N SER A 86 -6.68 -13.15 3.75
CA SER A 86 -7.30 -14.45 4.04
C SER A 86 -8.01 -14.43 5.39
N LYS A 87 -8.79 -15.47 5.69
CA LYS A 87 -9.45 -15.67 6.99
C LYS A 87 -8.46 -15.66 8.17
N TYR A 88 -7.20 -16.03 7.91
CA TYR A 88 -6.13 -16.06 8.90
C TYR A 88 -5.58 -14.67 9.26
N ASP A 89 -5.91 -13.63 8.48
CA ASP A 89 -5.44 -12.25 8.70
C ASP A 89 -6.36 -11.44 9.61
N LEU A 90 -7.31 -12.09 10.30
CA LEU A 90 -8.35 -11.43 11.11
C LEU A 90 -7.76 -10.45 12.13
N LEU A 91 -6.64 -10.79 12.77
CA LEU A 91 -5.98 -9.93 13.75
C LEU A 91 -5.49 -8.62 13.12
N ARG A 92 -4.82 -8.70 11.97
CA ARG A 92 -4.31 -7.50 11.25
C ARG A 92 -5.45 -6.66 10.70
N LEU A 93 -6.50 -7.32 10.21
CA LEU A 93 -7.69 -6.68 9.68
C LEU A 93 -8.50 -5.97 10.78
N THR A 94 -8.53 -6.56 11.98
CA THR A 94 -9.13 -5.96 13.18
C THR A 94 -8.34 -4.72 13.64
N ASN A 95 -7.01 -4.77 13.60
CA ASN A 95 -6.19 -3.62 13.99
C ASN A 95 -6.34 -2.43 13.03
N THR A 96 -6.55 -2.70 11.73
CA THR A 96 -6.67 -1.67 10.68
C THR A 96 -8.08 -1.10 10.54
N ILE A 97 -9.11 -1.94 10.59
CA ILE A 97 -10.50 -1.57 10.24
C ILE A 97 -11.43 -1.63 11.48
N GLY A 98 -11.00 -2.28 12.56
CA GLY A 98 -11.80 -2.52 13.77
C GLY A 98 -12.51 -3.88 13.76
N ALA A 99 -12.85 -4.38 14.95
CA ALA A 99 -13.34 -5.75 15.18
C ALA A 99 -14.70 -6.07 14.53
N ASN A 100 -15.62 -5.10 14.49
CA ASN A 100 -16.96 -5.33 13.95
C ASN A 100 -16.90 -5.46 12.42
N LYS A 101 -16.20 -4.52 11.77
CA LYS A 101 -16.02 -4.52 10.31
C LYS A 101 -15.18 -5.72 9.86
N SER A 102 -14.17 -6.11 10.65
CA SER A 102 -13.31 -7.24 10.29
C SER A 102 -14.06 -8.56 10.23
N LYS A 103 -14.94 -8.83 11.21
CA LYS A 103 -15.82 -10.00 11.21
C LYS A 103 -16.80 -9.99 10.03
N MET A 104 -17.35 -8.83 9.67
CA MET A 104 -18.24 -8.71 8.52
C MET A 104 -17.54 -9.01 7.18
N ILE A 105 -16.28 -8.59 7.04
CA ILE A 105 -15.44 -8.85 5.87
C ILE A 105 -15.13 -10.34 5.76
N VAL A 106 -14.66 -10.97 6.83
CA VAL A 106 -14.31 -12.40 6.82
C VAL A 106 -15.55 -13.27 6.60
N ASN A 107 -16.71 -12.89 7.15
CA ASN A 107 -17.97 -13.57 6.91
C ASN A 107 -18.60 -13.24 5.54
N ASN A 108 -17.87 -12.54 4.66
CA ASN A 108 -18.25 -12.22 3.28
C ASN A 108 -19.59 -11.49 3.14
N LYS A 109 -20.02 -10.77 4.20
CA LYS A 109 -21.29 -10.02 4.21
C LYS A 109 -21.17 -8.67 3.51
N LEU A 110 -19.95 -8.18 3.29
CA LEU A 110 -19.67 -6.91 2.62
C LEU A 110 -19.06 -7.21 1.24
N LYS A 111 -19.86 -7.04 0.17
CA LYS A 111 -19.33 -7.00 -1.21
C LYS A 111 -18.47 -5.74 -1.34
N THR A 112 -17.23 -5.92 -1.73
CA THR A 112 -16.07 -5.11 -1.34
C THR A 112 -15.97 -3.76 -2.04
N LYS A 113 -16.19 -2.67 -1.28
CA LYS A 113 -15.55 -1.36 -1.52
C LYS A 113 -15.31 -0.67 -0.17
N PHE A 114 -14.13 -0.87 0.40
CA PHE A 114 -13.73 -0.20 1.65
C PHE A 114 -13.01 1.10 1.33
N ILE A 115 -13.68 2.21 1.57
CA ILE A 115 -13.06 3.54 1.53
C ILE A 115 -12.57 3.82 2.95
N PHE A 116 -11.25 3.75 3.15
CA PHE A 116 -10.64 4.21 4.39
C PHE A 116 -10.83 5.73 4.46
N ARG A 117 -11.69 6.20 5.36
CA ARG A 117 -11.77 7.61 5.73
C ARG A 117 -10.86 7.79 6.94
N PRO A 118 -9.69 8.43 6.80
CA PRO A 118 -8.94 8.83 7.99
C PRO A 118 -9.85 9.75 8.80
N SER A 119 -10.11 9.40 10.05
CA SER A 119 -10.72 10.33 10.99
C SER A 119 -9.77 11.50 11.13
N THR A 120 -10.20 12.66 10.65
CA THR A 120 -9.64 13.95 11.06
C THR A 120 -9.66 13.98 12.59
N LEU A 121 -8.47 14.04 13.18
CA LEU A 121 -8.32 14.68 14.50
C LEU A 121 -8.73 16.14 14.34
#